data_AF-A0A920RK06-F1
#
_entry.id   AF-A0A920RK06-F1
#
_cell.length_a   1.000
_cell.length_b   1.000
_cell.length_c   1.000
_cell.angle_alpha   90.00
_cell.angle_beta   90.00
_cell.angle_gamma   90.00
#
_symmetry.space_group_name_H-M   'P 1'
#
loop_
_entity.id
_entity.type
_entity.pdbx_description
1 polymer ?
#
loop_
_entity_poly.entity_id
_entity_poly.type
_entity_poly.pdbx_seq_one_letter_code
_entity_poly.pdbx_strand_id
1 'polypeptide(L)'
;MLTTASHPSWWDEYSDQPHRLSAEDKKYTSPANTMDYVKTGGTALALLPRILNHYRTLPPLRSSTDINDFIGLGISPDRGSTQQIIDLVLDLGVQQIQLRVPTWHATQLDDYLELAQALGW
;
A
#
# COMPACT_ATOMS: atom_id res chain seq x y z
N MET A 1 -8.52 -18.83 -13.80
CA MET A 1 -7.09 -18.49 -13.58
C MET A 1 -7.07 -16.99 -13.38
N LEU A 2 -6.69 -16.51 -12.20
CA LEU A 2 -6.43 -15.08 -12.03
C LEU A 2 -5.34 -14.69 -13.03
N THR A 3 -5.61 -13.64 -13.79
CA THR A 3 -4.70 -12.91 -14.69
C THR A 3 -4.54 -13.48 -16.13
N THR A 4 -5.31 -12.91 -17.06
CA THR A 4 -4.99 -12.90 -18.51
C THR A 4 -4.49 -11.53 -18.98
N ALA A 5 -4.48 -10.52 -18.11
CA ALA A 5 -3.88 -9.23 -18.43
C ALA A 5 -2.36 -9.38 -18.46
N SER A 6 -1.77 -9.10 -19.63
CA SER A 6 -0.32 -9.01 -19.77
C SER A 6 0.21 -7.84 -18.94
N HIS A 7 1.20 -8.11 -18.09
CA HIS A 7 1.95 -7.05 -17.39
C HIS A 7 2.42 -6.00 -18.42
N PRO A 8 2.10 -4.72 -18.25
CA PRO A 8 2.48 -3.71 -19.23
C PRO A 8 4.00 -3.58 -19.31
N SER A 9 4.57 -3.54 -20.51
CA SER A 9 6.03 -3.43 -20.71
C SER A 9 6.64 -2.13 -20.17
N TRP A 10 5.81 -1.12 -19.94
CA TRP A 10 6.19 0.18 -19.36
C TRP A 10 6.05 0.24 -17.84
N TRP A 11 5.71 -0.88 -17.18
CA TRP A 11 5.77 -1.05 -15.72
C TRP A 11 7.03 -1.82 -15.32
N ASP A 12 7.46 -1.60 -14.09
CA ASP A 12 8.57 -2.35 -13.50
C ASP A 12 8.13 -3.79 -13.22
N GLU A 13 8.86 -4.77 -13.75
CA GLU A 13 8.54 -6.20 -13.61
C GLU A 13 8.46 -6.68 -12.15
N TYR A 14 9.17 -5.99 -11.25
CA TYR A 14 9.22 -6.35 -9.84
C TYR A 14 8.27 -5.52 -8.98
N SER A 15 7.60 -4.51 -9.55
CA SER A 15 6.84 -3.51 -8.80
C SER A 15 5.45 -3.25 -9.38
N ASP A 16 4.48 -3.04 -8.51
CA ASP A 16 3.14 -2.62 -8.91
C ASP A 16 3.08 -1.11 -9.24
N GLN A 17 4.06 -0.58 -9.98
CA GLN A 17 4.10 0.81 -10.43
C GLN A 17 4.77 0.96 -11.81
N PRO A 18 4.46 2.05 -12.55
CA PRO A 18 5.17 2.39 -13.79
C PRO A 18 6.69 2.52 -13.58
N HIS A 19 7.48 2.40 -14.65
CA HIS A 19 8.92 2.62 -14.58
C HIS A 19 9.25 3.95 -13.89
N ARG A 20 10.25 3.90 -13.01
CA ARG A 20 10.71 5.08 -12.29
C ARG A 20 11.16 6.13 -13.31
N LEU A 21 10.62 7.34 -13.19
CA LEU A 21 11.10 8.49 -13.96
C LEU A 21 12.63 8.60 -13.85
N SER A 22 13.26 9.00 -14.94
CA SER A 22 14.70 9.26 -14.98
C SER A 22 15.08 10.39 -14.01
N ALA A 23 16.37 10.53 -13.69
CA ALA A 23 16.82 11.63 -12.83
C ALA A 23 16.62 13.00 -13.51
N GLU A 24 16.72 13.07 -14.83
CA GLU A 24 16.56 14.28 -15.64
C GLU A 24 15.11 14.76 -15.72
N ASP A 25 14.13 13.85 -15.65
CA ASP A 25 12.70 14.19 -15.62
C ASP A 25 12.25 14.72 -14.26
N LYS A 26 13.04 14.48 -13.20
CA LYS A 26 12.73 14.92 -11.84
C LYS A 26 13.31 16.31 -11.60
N LYS A 27 12.58 17.34 -12.03
CA LYS A 27 12.91 18.74 -11.72
C LYS A 27 12.60 19.06 -10.25
N TYR A 28 13.52 18.69 -9.36
CA TYR A 28 13.41 18.96 -7.93
C TYR A 28 13.48 20.45 -7.60
N THR A 29 14.14 21.25 -8.43
CA THR A 29 14.34 22.68 -8.21
C THR A 29 13.51 23.48 -9.21
N SER A 30 12.35 23.95 -8.76
CA SER A 30 11.57 24.98 -9.45
C SER A 30 11.21 26.08 -8.45
N PRO A 31 11.02 27.34 -8.87
CA PRO A 31 10.58 28.40 -7.97
C PRO A 31 9.26 28.08 -7.25
N ALA A 32 8.36 27.33 -7.91
CA ALA A 32 7.13 26.82 -7.30
C ALA A 32 7.45 25.84 -6.16
N ASN A 33 8.35 24.87 -6.40
CA ASN A 33 8.77 23.90 -5.38
C ASN A 33 9.40 24.62 -4.17
N THR A 34 10.22 25.66 -4.40
CA THR A 34 10.82 26.46 -3.32
C THR A 34 9.76 27.14 -2.45
N MET A 35 8.74 27.74 -3.06
CA MET A 35 7.63 28.35 -2.33
C MET A 35 6.88 27.32 -1.48
N ASP A 36 6.66 26.11 -2.03
CA ASP A 36 5.97 25.04 -1.31
C ASP A 36 6.80 24.53 -0.12
N TYR A 37 8.12 24.44 -0.25
CA TYR A 37 9.01 24.12 0.87
C TYR A 37 8.96 25.20 1.96
N VAL A 38 8.96 26.48 1.60
CA VAL A 38 8.85 27.59 2.57
C VAL A 38 7.52 27.55 3.30
N LYS A 39 6.41 27.37 2.59
CA LYS A 39 5.08 27.25 3.20
C LYS A 39 4.98 26.05 4.14
N THR A 40 5.49 24.89 3.70
CA THR A 40 5.48 23.66 4.48
C THR A 40 6.33 23.80 5.74
N GLY A 41 7.58 24.27 5.59
CA GLY A 41 8.49 24.50 6.71
C GLY A 41 7.97 25.55 7.68
N GLY A 42 7.44 26.67 7.17
CA GLY A 42 6.83 27.72 7.98
C GLY A 42 5.62 27.22 8.78
N THR A 43 4.76 26.43 8.16
CA THR A 43 3.59 25.82 8.85
C THR A 43 4.03 24.83 9.91
N ALA A 44 5.02 23.97 9.61
CA ALA A 44 5.56 23.01 10.56
C ALA A 44 6.20 23.70 11.77
N LEU A 45 6.99 24.77 11.55
CA LEU A 45 7.59 25.56 12.62
C LEU A 45 6.54 26.29 13.47
N ALA A 46 5.53 26.88 12.83
CA ALA A 46 4.43 27.55 13.52
C ALA A 46 3.63 26.59 14.41
N LEU A 47 3.43 25.34 13.96
CA LEU A 47 2.70 24.32 14.70
C LEU A 47 3.57 23.47 15.63
N LEU A 48 4.90 23.62 15.59
CA LEU A 48 5.85 22.78 16.31
C LEU A 48 5.53 22.65 17.81
N PRO A 49 5.19 23.71 18.57
CA PRO A 49 4.86 23.57 19.99
C PRO A 49 3.64 22.68 20.23
N ARG A 50 2.61 22.79 19.37
CA ARG A 50 1.40 21.98 19.45
C ARG A 50 1.68 20.53 19.08
N ILE A 51 2.48 20.29 18.04
CA ILE A 51 2.92 18.95 17.62
C ILE A 51 3.67 18.29 18.78
N LEU A 52 4.70 18.95 19.32
CA LEU A 52 5.47 18.43 20.45
C LEU A 52 4.60 18.14 21.67
N ASN A 53 3.66 19.03 22.00
CA ASN A 53 2.73 18.79 23.10
C ASN A 53 1.83 17.57 22.86
N HIS A 54 1.34 17.37 21.63
CA HIS A 54 0.54 16.20 21.27
C HIS A 54 1.33 14.90 21.41
N TYR A 55 2.58 14.85 20.91
CA TYR A 55 3.43 13.67 21.02
C TYR A 55 3.73 13.26 22.47
N ARG A 56 3.76 14.22 23.41
CA ARG A 56 3.91 13.92 24.85
C ARG A 56 2.69 13.22 25.46
N THR A 57 1.54 13.31 24.80
CA THR A 57 0.27 12.72 25.27
C THR A 57 -0.08 11.42 24.54
N LEU A 58 0.70 11.02 23.54
CA LEU A 58 0.43 9.79 22.81
C LEU A 58 0.61 8.57 23.72
N PRO A 59 -0.28 7.58 23.61
CA PRO A 59 -0.10 6.31 24.32
C PRO A 59 1.19 5.64 23.82
N PRO A 60 1.83 4.80 24.66
CA PRO A 60 2.95 3.99 24.23
C PRO A 60 2.54 3.14 23.02
N LEU A 61 3.49 2.92 22.10
CA LEU A 61 3.31 1.99 20.99
C LEU A 61 2.84 0.64 21.55
N ARG A 62 1.70 0.16 21.06
CA ARG A 62 1.22 -1.17 21.40
C ARG A 62 2.15 -2.18 20.72
N SER A 63 3.00 -2.83 21.51
CA SER A 63 3.68 -4.05 21.07
C SER A 63 2.74 -5.22 21.36
N SER A 64 1.70 -5.36 20.54
CA SER A 64 0.85 -6.54 20.67
C SER A 64 1.39 -7.68 19.83
N THR A 65 1.59 -8.81 20.48
CA THR A 65 1.81 -10.12 19.86
C THR A 65 0.49 -10.88 19.65
N ASP A 66 -0.65 -10.28 20.00
CA ASP A 66 -1.97 -10.89 19.81
C ASP A 66 -2.38 -10.79 18.33
N ILE A 67 -2.81 -11.92 17.76
CA ILE A 67 -3.38 -12.00 16.42
C ILE A 67 -4.66 -11.14 16.30
N ASN A 68 -5.36 -10.88 17.39
CA ASN A 68 -6.53 -9.99 17.38
C ASN A 68 -6.16 -8.51 17.18
N ASP A 69 -4.90 -8.13 17.41
CA ASP A 69 -4.36 -6.81 17.08
C ASP A 69 -3.72 -6.77 15.68
N PHE A 70 -3.78 -7.89 14.92
CA PHE A 70 -3.31 -7.96 13.54
C PHE A 70 -4.22 -7.13 12.63
N ILE A 71 -3.68 -6.02 12.14
CA ILE A 71 -4.41 -5.03 11.32
C ILE A 71 -4.79 -5.60 9.94
N GLY A 72 -4.06 -6.61 9.46
CA GLY A 72 -4.42 -7.38 8.28
C GLY A 72 -3.23 -7.77 7.40
N LEU A 73 -3.44 -8.76 6.54
CA LEU A 73 -2.44 -9.27 5.60
C LEU A 73 -2.70 -8.71 4.20
N GLY A 74 -1.71 -8.01 3.65
CA GLY A 74 -1.73 -7.61 2.24
C GLY A 74 -1.45 -8.81 1.34
N ILE A 75 -2.40 -9.17 0.47
CA ILE A 75 -2.24 -10.24 -0.51
C ILE A 75 -2.23 -9.69 -1.94
N SER A 76 -1.29 -10.17 -2.75
CA SER A 76 -1.16 -9.85 -4.18
C SER A 76 -1.35 -11.15 -4.97
N PRO A 77 -2.54 -11.37 -5.57
CA PRO A 77 -2.90 -12.67 -6.13
C PRO A 77 -2.35 -12.93 -7.55
N ASP A 78 -1.57 -12.00 -8.08
CA ASP A 78 -0.81 -12.14 -9.33
C ASP A 78 0.38 -13.11 -9.19
N ARG A 79 0.79 -13.47 -7.96
CA ARG A 79 2.02 -14.24 -7.68
C ARG A 79 1.78 -15.64 -7.10
N GLY A 80 0.83 -16.39 -7.65
CA GLY A 80 0.58 -17.78 -7.24
C GLY A 80 -0.76 -18.29 -7.74
N SER A 81 -1.08 -19.56 -7.48
CA SER A 81 -2.44 -20.03 -7.72
C SER A 81 -3.39 -19.55 -6.63
N THR A 82 -4.65 -19.33 -6.98
CA THR A 82 -5.74 -18.98 -6.04
C THR A 82 -5.75 -19.91 -4.82
N GLN A 83 -5.59 -21.22 -5.06
CA GLN A 83 -5.61 -22.22 -4.00
C GLN A 83 -4.45 -22.06 -3.01
N GLN A 84 -3.23 -21.82 -3.50
CA GLN A 84 -2.06 -21.62 -2.63
C GLN A 84 -2.22 -20.40 -1.71
N ILE A 85 -2.88 -19.34 -2.21
CA ILE A 85 -3.16 -18.15 -1.41
C ILE A 85 -4.21 -18.46 -0.35
N ILE A 86 -5.28 -19.16 -0.71
CA ILE A 86 -6.33 -19.58 0.23
C ILE A 86 -5.73 -20.44 1.34
N ASP A 87 -4.95 -21.46 0.99
CA ASP A 87 -4.33 -22.38 1.95
C ASP A 87 -3.42 -21.59 2.92
N LEU A 88 -2.59 -20.69 2.40
CA LEU A 88 -1.68 -19.87 3.23
C LEU A 88 -2.44 -18.94 4.18
N VAL A 89 -3.51 -18.29 3.71
CA VAL A 89 -4.32 -17.39 4.52
C VAL A 89 -4.99 -18.15 5.66
N LEU A 90 -5.53 -19.34 5.37
CA LEU A 90 -6.15 -20.21 6.37
C LEU A 90 -5.12 -20.73 7.39
N ASP A 91 -3.95 -21.18 6.94
CA ASP A 91 -2.86 -21.68 7.79
C ASP A 91 -2.33 -20.61 8.75
N LEU A 92 -2.26 -19.36 8.29
CA LEU A 92 -1.82 -18.23 9.13
C LEU A 92 -2.90 -17.76 10.10
N GLY A 93 -4.14 -18.24 9.99
CA GLY A 93 -5.26 -17.84 10.85
C GLY A 93 -5.62 -16.36 10.74
N VAL A 94 -5.33 -15.74 9.58
CA VAL A 94 -5.52 -14.30 9.36
C VAL A 94 -7.00 -13.96 9.26
N GLN A 95 -7.44 -13.02 10.09
CA GLN A 95 -8.84 -12.59 10.15
C GLN A 95 -9.13 -11.30 9.38
N GLN A 96 -8.11 -10.60 8.88
CA GLN A 96 -8.24 -9.33 8.16
C GLN A 96 -7.33 -9.34 6.95
N ILE A 97 -7.87 -9.11 5.76
CA ILE A 97 -7.12 -9.21 4.51
C ILE A 97 -7.26 -7.91 3.73
N GLN A 98 -6.13 -7.42 3.22
CA GLN A 98 -6.10 -6.34 2.25
C GLN A 98 -5.74 -6.94 0.88
N LEU A 99 -6.74 -7.07 0.02
CA LEU A 99 -6.54 -7.52 -1.36
C LEU A 99 -5.94 -6.40 -2.20
N ARG A 100 -4.74 -6.61 -2.72
CA ARG A 100 -4.03 -5.65 -3.58
C ARG A 100 -4.39 -5.93 -5.04
N VAL A 101 -5.06 -4.96 -5.66
CA VAL A 101 -5.36 -4.99 -7.10
C VAL A 101 -4.38 -4.06 -7.81
N PRO A 102 -3.49 -4.58 -8.67
CA PRO A 102 -2.64 -3.73 -9.48
C PRO A 102 -3.48 -2.89 -10.44
N THR A 103 -3.09 -1.63 -10.69
CA THR A 103 -3.90 -0.69 -11.48
C THR A 103 -4.16 -1.18 -12.90
N TRP A 104 -3.26 -1.97 -13.48
CA TRP A 104 -3.44 -2.55 -14.81
C TRP A 104 -4.45 -3.71 -14.86
N HIS A 105 -4.93 -4.19 -13.70
CA HIS A 105 -6.03 -5.15 -13.57
C HIS A 105 -7.37 -4.49 -13.23
N ALA A 106 -7.50 -3.16 -13.35
CA ALA A 106 -8.72 -2.44 -13.02
C ALA A 106 -9.98 -2.92 -13.80
N THR A 107 -9.79 -3.60 -14.94
CA THR A 107 -10.89 -4.19 -15.73
C THR A 107 -11.20 -5.64 -15.38
N GLN A 108 -10.44 -6.27 -14.47
CA GLN A 108 -10.55 -7.69 -14.09
C GLN A 108 -11.01 -7.84 -12.63
N LEU A 109 -11.74 -6.86 -12.09
CA LEU A 109 -12.15 -6.84 -10.68
C LEU A 109 -13.00 -8.04 -10.28
N ASP A 110 -13.74 -8.63 -11.22
CA ASP A 110 -14.60 -9.79 -10.94
C ASP A 110 -13.79 -10.99 -10.41
N ASP A 111 -12.62 -11.28 -10.98
CA ASP A 111 -11.76 -12.38 -10.51
C ASP A 111 -11.28 -12.14 -9.06
N TYR A 112 -11.04 -10.88 -8.69
CA TYR A 112 -10.64 -10.49 -7.33
C TYR A 112 -11.80 -10.62 -6.34
N LEU A 113 -13.03 -10.32 -6.79
CA LEU A 113 -14.24 -10.50 -5.99
C LEU A 113 -14.53 -11.98 -5.75
N GLU A 114 -14.34 -12.84 -6.76
CA GLU A 114 -14.47 -14.29 -6.61
C GLU A 114 -13.48 -14.85 -5.58
N LEU A 115 -12.23 -14.39 -5.59
CA LEU A 115 -11.24 -14.74 -4.57
C LEU A 115 -11.67 -14.27 -3.17
N ALA A 116 -12.17 -13.05 -3.04
CA ALA A 116 -12.67 -12.53 -1.76
C ALA A 116 -13.81 -13.40 -1.21
N GLN A 117 -14.78 -13.75 -2.07
CA GLN A 117 -15.88 -14.65 -1.71
C GLN A 117 -15.39 -16.04 -1.28
N ALA A 118 -14.41 -16.60 -2.00
CA ALA A 118 -13.82 -17.89 -1.64
C ALA A 118 -13.10 -17.86 -0.28
N LEU A 119 -12.58 -16.70 0.12
CA LEU A 119 -11.97 -16.45 1.43
C LEU A 119 -13.01 -16.13 2.52
N GLY A 120 -14.30 -16.03 2.17
CA GLY A 120 -15.40 -15.71 3.09
C GLY A 120 -15.67 -14.21 3.30
N TRP A 121 -15.35 -13.37 2.32
CA TRP A 121 -15.49 -11.90 2.35
C TRP A 121 -16.47 -11.36 1.30
#